data_AF-A0A954PY97-F1
#
_entry.id   AF-A0A954PY97-F1
#
_cell.length_a   1.000
_cell.length_b   1.000
_cell.length_c   1.000
_cell.angle_alpha   90.00
_cell.angle_beta   90.00
_cell.angle_gamma   90.00
#
_symmetry.space_group_name_H-M   'P 1'
#
loop_
_entity.id
_entity.type
_entity.pdbx_description
1 polymer ?
#
loop_
_entity_poly.entity_id
_entity_poly.type
_entity_poly.pdbx_seq_one_letter_code
_entity_poly.pdbx_strand_id
1 'polypeptide(L)'
;MQDKLPIFGVGSSTSQYFKVRGKCFYLAESGCETLRLLNEIYNLQQNDVAGFWALRARHKLAEIGRHHRTSVVTLVIIHTRDDRMRTIAIWVRGHLGGTFGTSSVATSLKSTDTTLRKAAVRALRRMSAYAHLDQVSKSDPDPRIRRIATFGAAKPYKERIRKFTRNVKVCEKSGAAQPLVVLRNFQDAPTRLPKSAALIRMILDRIRWLVGR
;
A
#
# COMPACT_ATOMS: atom_id res chain seq x y z
N MET A 1 3.85 37.24 1.22
CA MET A 1 4.02 36.13 2.18
C MET A 1 2.69 35.83 2.84
N GLN A 2 2.03 34.75 2.40
CA GLN A 2 1.04 33.99 3.16
C GLN A 2 0.83 32.70 2.37
N ASP A 3 1.58 31.67 2.75
CA ASP A 3 1.40 30.29 2.31
C ASP A 3 0.01 29.82 2.76
N LYS A 4 -0.97 29.94 1.87
CA LYS A 4 -2.24 29.24 2.05
C LYS A 4 -2.03 27.81 1.58
N LEU A 5 -1.60 26.97 2.52
CA LEU A 5 -1.86 25.53 2.51
C LEU A 5 -3.28 25.30 1.94
N PRO A 6 -3.53 24.24 1.14
CA PRO A 6 -4.90 23.85 0.85
C PRO A 6 -5.60 23.59 2.18
N ILE A 7 -6.49 24.50 2.58
CA ILE A 7 -7.31 24.34 3.77
C ILE A 7 -8.31 23.23 3.44
N PHE A 8 -7.95 22.00 3.78
CA PHE A 8 -8.88 20.89 3.89
C PHE A 8 -9.70 21.11 5.17
N GLY A 9 -10.56 22.14 5.14
CA GLY A 9 -11.39 22.54 6.27
C GLY A 9 -12.49 21.52 6.49
N VAL A 10 -12.43 20.82 7.62
CA VAL A 10 -13.44 19.85 8.04
C VAL A 10 -14.53 20.61 8.78
N GLY A 11 -15.66 20.89 8.11
CA GLY A 11 -16.88 21.40 8.76
C GLY A 11 -17.80 20.25 9.12
N SER A 12 -18.31 20.16 10.34
CA SER A 12 -19.02 19.00 10.92
C SER A 12 -20.41 18.66 10.33
N SER A 13 -20.59 18.67 9.01
CA SER A 13 -21.84 18.39 8.30
C SER A 13 -21.67 17.31 7.23
N THR A 14 -22.67 16.42 7.15
CA THR A 14 -22.78 15.12 6.45
C THR A 14 -22.64 15.13 4.92
N SER A 15 -22.44 16.30 4.32
CA SER A 15 -22.02 16.45 2.93
C SER A 15 -21.33 17.80 2.77
N GLN A 16 -20.10 17.79 2.25
CA GLN A 16 -19.32 19.02 2.13
C GLN A 16 -19.04 19.34 0.67
N TYR A 17 -19.09 20.62 0.38
CA TYR A 17 -18.50 21.19 -0.82
C TYR A 17 -17.03 21.48 -0.54
N PHE A 18 -16.13 20.94 -1.36
CA PHE A 18 -14.73 21.32 -1.31
C PHE A 18 -14.33 22.00 -2.62
N LYS A 19 -13.54 23.08 -2.50
CA LYS A 19 -13.07 23.85 -3.65
C LYS A 19 -11.69 23.37 -4.05
N VAL A 20 -11.54 22.91 -5.29
CA VAL A 20 -10.22 22.71 -5.88
C VAL A 20 -10.09 23.52 -7.15
N ARG A 21 -9.09 24.42 -7.19
CA ARG A 21 -8.88 25.39 -8.28
C ARG A 21 -10.13 26.23 -8.60
N GLY A 22 -10.86 26.66 -7.58
CA GLY A 22 -12.07 27.48 -7.73
C GLY A 22 -13.33 26.72 -8.14
N LYS A 23 -13.23 25.42 -8.47
CA LYS A 23 -14.39 24.56 -8.76
C LYS A 23 -14.88 23.88 -7.48
N CYS A 24 -16.18 23.96 -7.22
CA CYS A 24 -16.83 23.26 -6.10
C CYS A 24 -17.13 21.82 -6.52
N PHE A 25 -16.77 20.87 -5.67
CA PHE A 25 -17.11 19.46 -5.81
C PHE A 25 -17.94 19.02 -4.61
N TYR A 26 -18.99 18.25 -4.86
CA TYR A 26 -19.81 17.66 -3.80
C TYR A 26 -19.21 16.32 -3.37
N LEU A 27 -18.87 16.19 -2.09
CA LEU A 27 -18.46 14.92 -1.49
C LEU A 27 -19.54 14.45 -0.53
N ALA A 28 -20.02 13.22 -0.75
CA ALA A 28 -20.69 12.48 0.30
C ALA A 28 -19.70 12.21 1.45
N GLU A 29 -20.23 11.98 2.65
CA GLU A 29 -19.50 11.77 3.92
C GLU A 29 -18.19 10.97 3.80
N SER A 30 -18.21 9.78 3.19
CA SER A 30 -16.99 8.96 3.09
C SER A 30 -15.90 9.54 2.17
N GLY A 31 -16.23 10.56 1.39
CA GLY A 31 -15.32 11.30 0.53
C GLY A 31 -14.59 12.37 1.32
N CYS A 32 -15.31 13.06 2.21
CA CYS A 32 -14.72 13.89 3.26
C CYS A 32 -13.80 13.04 4.14
N GLU A 33 -14.24 11.85 4.52
CA GLU A 33 -13.43 10.91 5.30
C GLU A 33 -12.15 10.48 4.56
N THR A 34 -12.25 10.21 3.26
CA THR A 34 -11.08 9.91 2.43
C THR A 34 -10.08 11.07 2.42
N LEU A 35 -10.56 12.33 2.32
CA LEU A 35 -9.70 13.51 2.39
C LEU A 35 -9.07 13.68 3.78
N ARG A 36 -9.84 13.45 4.84
CA ARG A 36 -9.37 13.48 6.23
C ARG A 36 -8.23 12.50 6.44
N LEU A 37 -8.42 11.24 6.03
CA LEU A 37 -7.41 10.18 6.11
C LEU A 37 -6.17 10.50 5.25
N LEU A 38 -6.34 11.07 4.06
CA LEU A 38 -5.21 11.54 3.25
C LEU A 38 -4.40 12.62 3.95
N ASN A 39 -5.07 13.57 4.60
CA ASN A 39 -4.41 14.63 5.36
C ASN A 39 -3.66 14.08 6.59
N GLU A 40 -4.20 13.07 7.25
CA GLU A 40 -3.48 12.39 8.33
C GLU A 40 -2.22 11.66 7.82
N ILE A 41 -2.31 11.00 6.68
CA ILE A 41 -1.14 10.36 6.04
C ILE A 41 -0.10 11.42 5.66
N TYR A 42 -0.54 12.59 5.20
CA TYR A 42 0.31 13.73 4.92
C TYR A 42 1.07 14.23 6.15
N ASN A 43 0.38 14.41 7.27
CA ASN A 43 1.00 14.82 8.52
C ASN A 43 1.97 13.74 9.04
N LEU A 44 1.63 12.46 8.88
CA LEU A 44 2.54 11.36 9.22
C LEU A 44 3.83 11.41 8.40
N GLN A 45 3.76 11.70 7.10
CA GLN A 45 4.95 11.84 6.27
C GLN A 45 5.80 13.05 6.69
N GLN A 46 5.19 14.19 6.99
CA GLN A 46 5.94 15.39 7.39
C GLN A 46 6.71 15.18 8.70
N ASN A 47 6.10 14.49 9.67
CA ASN A 47 6.68 14.28 11.00
C ASN A 47 7.61 13.06 11.08
N ASP A 48 7.84 12.37 9.97
CA ASP A 48 8.59 11.11 9.97
C ASP A 48 10.06 11.29 9.62
N VAL A 49 10.86 11.43 10.66
CA VAL A 49 12.32 11.50 10.58
C VAL A 49 12.94 10.15 10.16
N ALA A 50 12.26 9.04 10.44
CA ALA A 50 12.81 7.69 10.33
C ALA A 50 12.40 6.93 9.04
N GLY A 51 11.52 7.50 8.21
CA GLY A 51 11.07 6.88 6.95
C GLY A 51 10.06 5.74 7.11
N PHE A 52 9.44 5.58 8.29
CA PHE A 52 8.44 4.54 8.60
C PHE A 52 6.98 5.01 8.47
N TRP A 53 6.70 6.21 7.97
CA TRP A 53 5.34 6.75 7.86
C TRP A 53 4.41 5.83 7.06
N ALA A 54 4.93 5.16 6.03
CA ALA A 54 4.16 4.23 5.20
C ALA A 54 3.67 3.01 6.00
N LEU A 55 4.42 2.57 7.02
CA LEU A 55 4.00 1.49 7.93
C LEU A 55 2.87 1.98 8.85
N ARG A 56 3.02 3.18 9.41
CA ARG A 56 2.00 3.82 10.28
C ARG A 56 0.72 4.16 9.52
N ALA A 57 0.84 4.47 8.23
CA ALA A 57 -0.28 4.77 7.35
C ALA A 57 -1.11 3.54 6.92
N ARG A 58 -0.67 2.30 7.22
CA ARG A 58 -1.36 1.08 6.75
C ARG A 58 -2.82 0.99 7.18
N HIS A 59 -3.12 1.32 8.43
CA HIS A 59 -4.50 1.28 8.92
C HIS A 59 -5.39 2.29 8.18
N LYS A 60 -4.91 3.52 8.03
CA LYS A 60 -5.59 4.61 7.30
C LYS A 60 -5.80 4.24 5.82
N LEU A 61 -4.81 3.61 5.20
CA LEU A 61 -4.92 3.11 3.84
C LEU A 61 -5.99 2.02 3.71
N ALA A 62 -6.08 1.11 4.68
CA ALA A 62 -7.11 0.08 4.70
C ALA A 62 -8.51 0.70 4.83
N GLU A 63 -8.67 1.73 5.67
CA GLU A 63 -9.92 2.49 5.80
C GLU A 63 -10.31 3.16 4.48
N ILE A 64 -9.39 3.85 3.81
CA ILE A 64 -9.63 4.43 2.47
C ILE A 64 -10.08 3.33 1.48
N GLY A 65 -9.48 2.15 1.55
CA GLY A 65 -9.84 1.00 0.73
C GLY A 65 -11.27 0.51 0.96
N ARG A 66 -11.73 0.43 2.20
CA ARG A 66 -13.10 0.00 2.56
C ARG A 66 -14.17 0.93 1.98
N HIS A 67 -13.87 2.23 1.86
CA HIS A 67 -14.80 3.20 1.31
C HIS A 67 -14.87 3.19 -0.23
N HIS A 68 -13.98 2.45 -0.94
CA HIS A 68 -13.93 2.32 -2.40
C HIS A 68 -13.84 3.64 -3.19
N ARG A 69 -13.29 4.72 -2.62
CA ARG A 69 -13.31 6.06 -3.23
C ARG A 69 -12.04 6.43 -3.98
N THR A 70 -11.67 5.59 -4.95
CA THR A 70 -10.54 5.85 -5.87
C THR A 70 -10.73 7.15 -6.66
N SER A 71 -11.98 7.60 -6.87
CA SER A 71 -12.35 8.87 -7.49
C SER A 71 -11.81 10.09 -6.74
N VAL A 72 -12.00 10.16 -5.43
CA VAL A 72 -11.55 11.29 -4.59
C VAL A 72 -10.05 11.41 -4.60
N VAL A 73 -9.34 10.27 -4.43
CA VAL A 73 -7.87 10.24 -4.51
C VAL A 73 -7.39 10.70 -5.89
N THR A 74 -8.07 10.28 -6.96
CA THR A 74 -7.74 10.70 -8.33
C THR A 74 -7.95 12.20 -8.55
N LEU A 75 -9.02 12.79 -7.99
CA LEU A 75 -9.25 14.23 -8.02
C LEU A 75 -8.13 15.00 -7.32
N VAL A 76 -7.67 14.52 -6.16
CA VAL A 76 -6.54 15.12 -5.44
C VAL A 76 -5.28 15.11 -6.30
N ILE A 77 -4.97 14.00 -6.98
CA ILE A 77 -3.80 13.91 -7.89
C ILE A 77 -3.85 14.99 -8.98
N ILE A 78 -5.01 15.17 -9.61
CA ILE A 78 -5.18 16.10 -10.74
C ILE A 78 -5.09 17.56 -10.28
N HIS A 79 -5.72 17.88 -9.15
CA HIS A 79 -5.99 19.27 -8.81
C HIS A 79 -5.09 19.88 -7.74
N THR A 80 -4.41 19.08 -6.91
CA THR A 80 -3.51 19.59 -5.87
C THR A 80 -2.35 20.38 -6.46
N ARG A 81 -1.94 21.46 -5.78
CA ARG A 81 -0.73 22.23 -6.09
C ARG A 81 0.48 21.75 -5.29
N ASP A 82 0.25 21.12 -4.15
CA ASP A 82 1.32 20.60 -3.31
C ASP A 82 1.81 19.25 -3.86
N ASP A 83 3.07 19.21 -4.30
CA ASP A 83 3.73 18.03 -4.84
C ASP A 83 3.88 16.91 -3.80
N ARG A 84 4.00 17.24 -2.51
CA ARG A 84 4.03 16.24 -1.44
C ARG A 84 2.67 15.57 -1.29
N MET A 85 1.60 16.36 -1.23
CA MET A 85 0.23 15.83 -1.21
C MET A 85 -0.07 15.03 -2.48
N ARG A 86 0.42 15.48 -3.64
CA ARG A 86 0.29 14.74 -4.90
C ARG A 86 1.01 13.39 -4.83
N THR A 87 2.23 13.37 -4.28
CA THR A 87 3.02 12.14 -4.10
C THR A 87 2.30 11.13 -3.21
N ILE A 88 1.69 11.60 -2.12
CA ILE A 88 0.90 10.75 -1.21
C ILE A 88 -0.34 10.22 -1.91
N ALA A 89 -1.08 11.09 -2.60
CA ALA A 89 -2.28 10.67 -3.31
C ALA A 89 -1.96 9.60 -4.39
N ILE A 90 -0.85 9.76 -5.12
CA ILE A 90 -0.33 8.75 -6.05
C ILE A 90 0.04 7.46 -5.32
N TRP A 91 0.73 7.56 -4.18
CA TRP A 91 1.12 6.40 -3.38
C TRP A 91 -0.11 5.63 -2.89
N VAL A 92 -1.11 6.31 -2.33
CA VAL A 92 -2.39 5.73 -1.90
C VAL A 92 -3.09 5.10 -3.10
N ARG A 93 -3.23 5.83 -4.22
CA ARG A 93 -3.87 5.32 -5.43
C ARG A 93 -3.23 4.02 -5.92
N GLY A 94 -1.90 3.93 -5.91
CA GLY A 94 -1.18 2.72 -6.26
C GLY A 94 -1.51 1.53 -5.35
N HIS A 95 -1.65 1.76 -4.04
CA HIS A 95 -1.98 0.69 -3.09
C HIS A 95 -3.43 0.23 -3.16
N LEU A 96 -4.35 1.14 -3.52
CA LEU A 96 -5.75 0.77 -3.77
C LEU A 96 -5.92 -0.11 -5.03
N GLY A 97 -4.94 -0.12 -5.94
CA GLY A 97 -4.94 -0.96 -7.13
C GLY A 97 -6.05 -0.60 -8.13
N GLY A 98 -6.31 -1.49 -9.08
CA GLY A 98 -7.28 -1.27 -10.16
C GLY A 98 -6.82 -0.27 -11.23
N THR A 99 -7.58 -0.19 -12.31
CA THR A 99 -7.20 0.54 -13.54
C THR A 99 -7.69 2.00 -13.58
N PHE A 100 -8.63 2.37 -12.72
CA PHE A 100 -9.22 3.71 -12.70
C PHE A 100 -8.17 4.80 -12.38
N GLY A 101 -8.11 5.90 -13.14
CA GLY A 101 -7.15 6.98 -12.87
C GLY A 101 -5.68 6.63 -13.15
N THR A 102 -5.39 5.54 -13.87
CA THR A 102 -4.05 5.23 -14.40
C THR A 102 -3.52 6.37 -15.26
N SER A 103 -4.34 6.92 -16.16
CA SER A 103 -3.99 8.09 -16.97
C SER A 103 -3.65 9.31 -16.11
N SER A 104 -4.40 9.55 -15.02
CA SER A 104 -4.14 10.64 -14.08
C SER A 104 -2.80 10.48 -13.38
N VAL A 105 -2.45 9.26 -12.94
CA VAL A 105 -1.12 8.96 -12.38
C VAL A 105 -0.03 9.10 -13.46
N ALA A 106 -0.30 8.68 -14.69
CA ALA A 106 0.64 8.78 -15.81
C ALA A 106 0.99 10.24 -16.15
N THR A 107 0.09 11.21 -15.93
CA THR A 107 0.44 12.63 -16.09
C THR A 107 1.61 13.06 -15.20
N SER A 108 1.75 12.44 -14.02
CA SER A 108 2.83 12.75 -13.07
C SER A 108 4.19 12.23 -13.50
N LEU A 109 4.26 11.36 -14.52
CA LEU A 109 5.52 10.93 -15.15
C LEU A 109 6.20 12.07 -15.93
N LYS A 110 5.47 13.12 -16.32
CA LYS A 110 6.02 14.28 -17.01
C LYS A 110 6.60 15.34 -16.07
N SER A 111 6.53 15.12 -14.75
CA SER A 111 7.04 16.07 -13.75
C SER A 111 8.56 16.18 -13.80
N THR A 112 9.10 17.37 -13.52
CA THR A 112 10.54 17.58 -13.32
C THR A 112 11.04 16.94 -12.02
N ASP A 113 10.16 16.80 -11.01
CA ASP A 113 10.49 16.16 -9.74
C ASP A 113 10.65 14.64 -9.87
N THR A 114 11.87 14.18 -9.61
CA THR A 114 12.25 12.75 -9.59
C THR A 114 11.46 11.94 -8.55
N THR A 115 11.10 12.54 -7.42
CA THR A 115 10.36 11.86 -6.34
C THR A 115 8.94 11.55 -6.79
N LEU A 116 8.26 12.53 -7.37
CA LEU A 116 6.93 12.38 -7.94
C LEU A 116 6.92 11.36 -9.10
N ARG A 117 7.88 11.43 -10.03
CA ARG A 117 7.99 10.44 -11.12
C ARG A 117 8.18 9.03 -10.57
N LYS A 118 9.08 8.86 -9.60
CA LYS A 118 9.33 7.56 -8.95
C LYS A 118 8.09 7.02 -8.23
N ALA A 119 7.31 7.88 -7.58
CA ALA A 119 6.05 7.50 -6.95
C ALA A 119 5.02 7.06 -8.01
N ALA A 120 4.89 7.79 -9.12
CA ALA A 120 4.01 7.45 -10.22
C ALA A 120 4.33 6.09 -10.84
N VAL A 121 5.60 5.81 -11.14
CA VAL A 121 6.02 4.49 -11.66
C VAL A 121 5.67 3.37 -10.70
N ARG A 122 5.94 3.55 -9.40
CA ARG A 122 5.61 2.56 -8.37
C ARG A 122 4.10 2.33 -8.22
N ALA A 123 3.29 3.37 -8.41
CA ALA A 123 1.84 3.28 -8.38
C ALA A 123 1.32 2.56 -9.62
N LEU A 124 1.75 2.97 -10.82
CA LEU A 124 1.40 2.33 -12.09
C LEU A 124 1.74 0.84 -12.11
N ARG A 125 2.86 0.46 -11.51
CA ARG A 125 3.23 -0.96 -11.34
C ARG A 125 2.27 -1.75 -10.47
N ARG A 126 1.77 -1.17 -9.38
CA ARG A 126 0.75 -1.81 -8.54
C ARG A 126 -0.62 -1.86 -9.20
N MET A 127 -0.89 -0.91 -10.08
CA MET A 127 -2.11 -0.82 -10.88
C MET A 127 -2.04 -1.64 -12.18
N SER A 128 -0.95 -2.39 -12.41
CA SER A 128 -0.72 -3.19 -13.62
C SER A 128 -0.81 -2.40 -14.92
N ALA A 129 -0.48 -1.11 -14.89
CA ALA A 129 -0.51 -0.21 -16.05
C ALA A 129 0.78 -0.33 -16.88
N TYR A 130 1.07 -1.53 -17.38
CA TYR A 130 2.36 -1.88 -18.00
C TYR A 130 2.68 -1.09 -19.26
N ALA A 131 1.67 -0.67 -20.03
CA ALA A 131 1.88 0.17 -21.22
C ALA A 131 2.60 1.49 -20.88
N HIS A 132 2.21 2.16 -19.79
CA HIS A 132 2.88 3.37 -19.33
C HIS A 132 4.30 3.07 -18.80
N LEU A 133 4.50 1.90 -18.18
CA LEU A 133 5.80 1.51 -17.66
C LEU A 133 6.82 1.17 -18.76
N ASP A 134 6.38 0.53 -19.85
CA ASP A 134 7.24 0.23 -20.99
C ASP A 134 7.81 1.52 -21.59
N GLN A 135 6.97 2.53 -21.80
CA GLN A 135 7.39 3.85 -22.28
C GLN A 135 8.43 4.48 -21.33
N VAL A 136 8.14 4.55 -20.03
CA VAL A 136 9.04 5.14 -19.02
C VAL A 136 10.37 4.40 -18.96
N SER A 137 10.36 3.07 -19.11
CA SER A 137 11.58 2.26 -19.07
C SER A 137 12.57 2.62 -20.19
N LYS A 138 12.06 3.15 -21.31
CA LYS A 138 12.83 3.55 -22.49
C LYS A 138 13.23 5.02 -22.45
N SER A 139 12.36 5.90 -21.96
CA SER A 139 12.49 7.36 -22.16
C SER A 139 12.74 8.21 -20.92
N ASP A 140 12.62 7.69 -19.68
CA ASP A 140 12.83 8.53 -18.48
C ASP A 140 14.31 8.97 -18.38
N PRO A 141 14.61 10.24 -18.06
CA PRO A 141 15.98 10.71 -17.94
C PRO A 141 16.76 10.02 -16.80
N ASP A 142 16.11 9.65 -15.69
CA ASP A 142 16.77 9.03 -14.54
C ASP A 142 16.91 7.51 -14.75
N PRO A 143 18.14 6.96 -14.80
CA PRO A 143 18.37 5.51 -14.94
C PRO A 143 17.76 4.69 -13.79
N ARG A 144 17.61 5.26 -12.59
CA ARG A 144 16.96 4.59 -11.47
C ARG A 144 15.47 4.43 -11.73
N ILE A 145 14.81 5.44 -12.31
CA ILE A 145 13.39 5.38 -12.66
C ILE A 145 13.19 4.39 -13.80
N ARG A 146 14.03 4.42 -14.85
CA ARG A 146 14.00 3.42 -15.93
C ARG A 146 14.05 2.00 -15.36
N ARG A 147 14.99 1.73 -14.44
CA ARG A 147 15.12 0.41 -13.77
C ARG A 147 13.90 0.01 -12.95
N ILE A 148 13.23 0.96 -12.29
CA ILE A 148 12.00 0.67 -11.52
C ILE A 148 10.83 0.38 -12.47
N ALA A 149 10.78 1.08 -13.61
CA ALA A 149 9.78 0.93 -14.65
C ALA A 149 9.96 -0.36 -15.46
N THR A 150 11.19 -0.86 -15.62
CA THR A 150 11.45 -2.17 -16.20
C THR A 150 10.76 -3.24 -15.36
N PHE A 151 9.66 -3.76 -15.88
CA PHE A 151 9.06 -4.98 -15.38
C PHE A 151 9.70 -6.14 -16.13
N GLY A 152 10.81 -6.66 -15.60
CA GLY A 152 11.32 -7.95 -16.07
C GLY A 152 10.35 -9.05 -15.69
N ALA A 153 10.33 -10.15 -16.46
CA ALA A 153 9.75 -11.41 -16.02
C ALA A 153 10.18 -11.66 -14.57
N ALA A 154 9.25 -12.13 -13.73
CA ALA A 154 9.57 -12.42 -12.34
C ALA A 154 10.85 -13.25 -12.30
N LYS A 155 11.88 -12.77 -11.56
CA LYS A 155 13.14 -13.52 -11.44
C LYS A 155 12.80 -14.97 -11.09
N PRO A 156 13.39 -15.96 -11.79
CA PRO A 156 13.12 -17.36 -11.50
C PRO A 156 13.21 -17.61 -10.01
N TYR A 157 12.29 -18.42 -9.46
CA TYR A 157 12.22 -18.72 -8.03
C TYR A 157 13.60 -19.09 -7.43
N LYS A 158 14.40 -19.86 -8.17
CA LYS A 158 15.78 -20.23 -7.83
C LYS A 158 16.70 -19.04 -7.58
N GLU A 159 16.60 -17.99 -8.39
CA GLU A 159 17.42 -16.77 -8.25
C GLU A 159 16.95 -15.92 -7.06
N ARG A 160 15.63 -15.88 -6.79
CA ARG A 160 15.07 -15.21 -5.61
C ARG A 160 15.53 -15.89 -4.32
N ILE A 161 15.48 -17.23 -4.25
CA ILE A 161 16.00 -17.99 -3.10
C ILE A 161 17.49 -17.76 -2.92
N ARG A 162 18.29 -17.87 -3.99
CA ARG A 162 19.75 -17.70 -3.89
C ARG A 162 20.14 -16.33 -3.33
N LYS A 163 19.40 -15.28 -3.69
CA LYS A 163 19.63 -13.94 -3.16
C LYS A 163 19.20 -13.82 -1.70
N PHE A 164 18.07 -14.43 -1.32
CA PHE A 164 17.59 -14.46 0.05
C PHE A 164 18.59 -15.19 0.96
N THR A 165 19.00 -16.41 0.59
CA THR A 165 19.92 -17.23 1.38
C THR A 165 21.31 -16.64 1.51
N ARG A 166 21.79 -15.86 0.51
CA ARG A 166 23.06 -15.14 0.59
C ARG A 166 23.12 -14.13 1.74
N ASN A 167 21.97 -13.58 2.14
CA ASN A 167 21.89 -12.56 3.19
C ASN A 167 21.40 -13.12 4.54
N VAL A 168 20.99 -14.38 4.58
CA VAL A 168 20.66 -15.06 5.83
C VAL A 168 21.97 -15.57 6.41
N LYS A 169 22.52 -14.86 7.40
CA LYS A 169 23.51 -15.46 8.31
C LYS A 169 22.80 -16.60 9.02
N VAL A 170 23.25 -17.82 8.81
CA VAL A 170 22.80 -18.97 9.60
C VAL A 170 23.28 -18.72 11.02
N CYS A 171 22.39 -18.25 11.90
CA CYS A 171 22.65 -18.26 13.33
C CYS A 171 22.57 -19.71 13.78
N GLU A 172 23.72 -20.39 13.80
CA GLU A 172 23.82 -21.80 14.17
C GLU A 172 23.46 -22.08 15.65
N LYS A 173 23.30 -21.03 16.47
CA LYS A 173 23.01 -21.16 17.89
C LYS A 173 22.00 -20.10 18.35
N SER A 174 20.73 -20.28 17.98
CA SER A 174 19.66 -19.74 18.82
C SER A 174 19.40 -20.76 19.91
N GLY A 175 19.64 -20.42 21.18
CA GLY A 175 19.31 -21.27 22.33
C GLY A 175 17.79 -21.49 22.53
N ALA A 176 16.96 -20.98 21.61
CA ALA A 176 15.55 -21.31 21.55
C ALA A 176 15.39 -22.75 21.03
N ALA A 177 14.89 -23.65 21.88
CA ALA A 177 14.69 -25.08 21.65
C ALA A 177 13.67 -25.46 20.55
N GLN A 178 13.32 -24.54 19.65
CA GLN A 178 12.44 -24.83 18.53
C GLN A 178 13.08 -24.41 17.22
N PRO A 179 13.46 -25.37 16.35
CA PRO A 179 13.91 -25.03 15.01
C PRO A 179 12.77 -24.34 14.25
N LEU A 180 13.07 -23.23 13.59
CA LEU A 180 12.14 -22.59 12.68
C LEU A 180 11.96 -23.51 11.46
N VAL A 181 10.94 -24.37 11.48
CA VAL A 181 10.65 -25.29 10.37
C VAL A 181 10.03 -24.50 9.22
N VAL A 182 10.85 -24.13 8.25
CA VAL A 182 10.37 -23.58 6.97
C VAL A 182 10.02 -24.75 6.06
N LEU A 183 8.74 -25.15 6.07
CA LEU A 183 8.23 -26.17 5.16
C LEU A 183 8.35 -25.65 3.71
N ARG A 184 9.05 -26.40 2.85
CA ARG A 184 9.33 -26.02 1.45
C ARG A 184 8.09 -25.95 0.56
N ASN A 185 6.99 -26.61 0.96
CA ASN A 185 5.76 -26.68 0.19
C ASN A 185 4.59 -26.15 1.03
N PHE A 186 4.10 -24.95 0.68
CA PHE A 186 2.87 -24.40 1.27
C PHE A 186 1.59 -25.13 0.79
N GLN A 187 1.70 -26.05 -0.19
CA GLN A 187 0.56 -26.80 -0.72
C GLN A 187 0.23 -28.06 0.09
N ASP A 188 1.20 -28.58 0.86
CA ASP A 188 1.03 -29.83 1.64
C ASP A 188 0.97 -29.58 3.15
N ALA A 189 0.95 -28.32 3.60
CA ALA A 189 0.77 -28.02 5.00
C ALA A 189 -0.70 -28.33 5.37
N PRO A 190 -0.98 -29.31 6.24
CA PRO A 190 -2.32 -29.39 6.82
C PRO A 190 -2.57 -28.04 7.49
N THR A 191 -3.63 -27.36 7.08
CA THR A 191 -3.99 -26.00 7.54
C THR A 191 -4.22 -25.92 9.05
N ARG A 192 -4.14 -27.05 9.76
CA ARG A 192 -4.05 -27.15 11.20
C ARG A 192 -2.93 -28.13 11.56
N LEU A 193 -2.05 -27.70 12.47
CA LEU A 193 -1.16 -28.61 13.17
C LEU A 193 -2.00 -29.77 13.77
N PRO A 194 -1.50 -31.01 13.74
CA PRO A 194 -2.17 -32.11 14.42
C PRO A 194 -2.40 -31.72 15.89
N LYS A 195 -3.64 -31.88 16.36
CA LYS A 195 -3.97 -31.60 17.77
C LYS A 195 -3.10 -32.46 18.66
N SER A 196 -2.60 -31.90 19.77
CA SER A 196 -1.85 -32.69 20.75
C SER A 196 -2.73 -33.82 21.31
N ALA A 197 -2.12 -34.95 21.66
CA ALA A 197 -2.84 -36.08 22.24
C ALA A 197 -3.65 -35.68 23.49
N ALA A 198 -3.14 -34.72 24.28
CA ALA A 198 -3.85 -34.15 25.42
C ALA A 198 -5.15 -33.44 25.03
N LEU A 199 -5.13 -32.63 23.96
CA LEU A 199 -6.32 -31.95 23.46
C LEU A 199 -7.34 -32.93 22.88
N ILE A 200 -6.88 -33.99 22.21
CA ILE A 200 -7.74 -35.06 21.70
C ILE A 200 -8.45 -35.76 22.87
N ARG A 201 -7.73 -36.15 23.92
CA ARG A 201 -8.31 -36.76 25.12
C ARG A 201 -9.35 -35.85 25.78
N MET A 202 -9.02 -34.58 25.98
CA MET A 202 -9.93 -33.59 26.57
C MET A 202 -11.23 -33.44 25.77
N ILE A 203 -11.16 -33.45 24.44
CA ILE A 203 -12.34 -33.39 23.56
C ILE A 203 -13.18 -34.66 23.70
N LEU A 204 -12.55 -35.84 23.73
CA LEU A 204 -13.25 -37.12 23.86
C LEU A 204 -13.93 -37.26 25.22
N ASP A 205 -13.28 -36.84 26.30
CA ASP A 205 -13.87 -36.85 27.64
C ASP A 205 -15.08 -35.91 27.72
N ARG A 206 -14.99 -34.75 27.07
CA ARG A 206 -16.11 -33.80 26.97
C ARG A 206 -17.30 -34.38 26.20
N ILE A 207 -17.05 -35.08 25.09
CA ILE A 207 -18.10 -35.76 24.31
C ILE A 207 -18.74 -36.87 25.12
N ARG A 208 -17.95 -37.71 25.81
CA ARG A 208 -18.47 -38.77 26.69
C ARG A 208 -19.37 -38.21 27.79
N TRP A 209 -18.99 -37.08 28.39
CA TRP A 209 -19.82 -36.42 29.40
C TRP A 209 -21.14 -35.89 28.84
N LEU A 210 -21.13 -35.36 27.61
CA LEU A 210 -22.34 -34.83 26.95
C LEU A 210 -23.30 -35.93 26.48
N VAL A 211 -22.78 -37.09 26.08
CA VAL A 211 -23.58 -38.21 25.55
C VAL A 211 -24.02 -39.17 26.66
N GLY A 212 -23.35 -39.19 27.81
CA GLY A 212 -23.71 -40.00 28.98
C GLY A 212 -24.76 -39.37 29.91
N ARG A 213 -25.50 -38.36 29.44
CA ARG A 213 -26.67 -37.77 30.12
C ARG A 213 -27.94 -38.05 29.35
#